data_AF-A0A7S1MS13-F1
#
_entry.id   AF-A0A7S1MS13-F1
#
_cell.length_a   1.000
_cell.length_b   1.000
_cell.length_c   1.000
_cell.angle_alpha   90.00
_cell.angle_beta   90.00
_cell.angle_gamma   90.00
#
_symmetry.space_group_name_H-M   'P 1'
#
loop_
_entity.id
_entity.type
_entity.pdbx_description
1 polymer ?
#
loop_
_entity_poly.entity_id
_entity_poly.type
_entity_poly.pdbx_seq_one_letter_code
_entity_poly.pdbx_strand_id
1 'polypeptide(L)'
;VFCEALETLRFEVHLQLFVFARIAAAMHLLEVQFSDDGTTVTNLAAMRSAAKLVSADFNGLSKILTTRQHCVAAAKFLYMSTVRFLVSKLNARLNEEGVADGADGVSESVTLVAAFAPSADHEP
;
A
#
# COMPACT_ATOMS: atom_id res chain seq x y z
N VAL A 1 -5.33 10.60 -14.17
CA VAL A 1 -6.37 10.19 -13.19
C VAL A 1 -5.85 10.08 -11.75
N PHE A 2 -5.05 9.08 -11.35
CA PHE A 2 -4.64 8.95 -9.93
C PHE A 2 -3.74 10.11 -9.45
N CYS A 3 -2.71 10.49 -10.23
CA CYS A 3 -1.83 11.61 -9.87
C CYS A 3 -2.59 12.93 -9.80
N GLU A 4 -3.44 13.21 -10.79
CA GLU A 4 -4.33 14.40 -10.81
C GLU A 4 -5.25 14.45 -9.58
N ALA A 5 -5.79 13.31 -9.14
CA ALA A 5 -6.60 13.24 -7.93
C ALA A 5 -5.78 13.56 -6.67
N LEU A 6 -4.55 13.04 -6.56
CA LEU A 6 -3.65 13.36 -5.45
C LEU A 6 -3.24 14.84 -5.46
N GLU A 7 -2.98 15.42 -6.63
CA GLU A 7 -2.70 16.85 -6.80
C GLU A 7 -3.90 17.71 -6.39
N THR A 8 -5.11 17.33 -6.80
CA THR A 8 -6.36 18.01 -6.41
C THR A 8 -6.55 18.01 -4.89
N LEU A 9 -6.21 16.89 -4.23
CA LEU A 9 -6.23 16.74 -2.78
C LEU A 9 -4.99 17.35 -2.09
N ARG A 10 -4.14 18.07 -2.84
CA ARG A 10 -2.92 18.74 -2.36
C ARG A 10 -1.96 17.79 -1.62
N PHE A 11 -1.84 16.56 -2.09
CA PHE A 11 -0.81 15.64 -1.62
C PHE A 11 0.54 16.11 -2.14
N GLU A 12 1.47 16.31 -1.22
CA GLU A 12 2.83 16.71 -1.57
C GLU A 12 3.52 15.65 -2.43
N VAL A 13 4.34 16.11 -3.38
CA VAL A 13 5.05 15.22 -4.33
C VAL A 13 5.86 14.13 -3.61
N HIS A 14 6.49 14.46 -2.49
CA HIS A 14 7.27 13.50 -1.69
C HIS A 14 6.40 12.35 -1.16
N LEU A 15 5.14 12.64 -0.81
CA LEU A 15 4.16 11.68 -0.32
C LEU A 15 3.68 10.75 -1.45
N GLN A 16 3.47 11.32 -2.64
CA GLN A 16 3.13 10.55 -3.84
C GLN A 16 4.24 9.58 -4.21
N LEU A 17 5.50 10.06 -4.24
CA LEU A 17 6.67 9.22 -4.49
C LEU A 17 6.82 8.11 -3.45
N PHE A 18 6.59 8.40 -2.17
CA PHE A 18 6.60 7.39 -1.11
C PHE A 18 5.57 6.27 -1.36
N VAL A 19 4.35 6.64 -1.76
CA VAL A 19 3.29 5.69 -2.08
C VAL A 19 3.67 4.83 -3.28
N PHE A 20 4.14 5.45 -4.37
CA PHE A 20 4.56 4.73 -5.57
C PHE A 20 5.73 3.78 -5.29
N ALA A 21 6.71 4.21 -4.50
CA ALA A 21 7.84 3.38 -4.12
C ALA A 21 7.39 2.11 -3.35
N ARG A 22 6.44 2.25 -2.42
CA ARG A 22 5.90 1.11 -1.67
C ARG A 22 5.08 0.16 -2.52
N ILE A 23 4.27 0.68 -3.44
CA ILE A 23 3.50 -0.16 -4.39
C ILE A 23 4.46 -0.90 -5.33
N ALA A 24 5.46 -0.21 -5.89
CA ALA A 24 6.48 -0.81 -6.74
C ALA A 24 7.31 -1.87 -6.00
N ALA A 25 7.68 -1.62 -4.74
CA ALA A 25 8.34 -2.62 -3.92
C ALA A 25 7.46 -3.86 -3.69
N ALA A 26 6.15 -3.68 -3.44
CA ALA A 26 5.23 -4.80 -3.31
C ALA A 26 5.16 -5.63 -4.61
N MET A 27 5.15 -4.98 -5.79
CA MET A 27 5.20 -5.68 -7.08
C MET A 27 6.50 -6.48 -7.24
N HIS A 28 7.66 -5.88 -6.97
CA HIS A 28 8.94 -6.58 -7.04
C HIS A 28 9.03 -7.77 -6.08
N LEU A 29 8.42 -7.69 -4.89
CA LEU A 29 8.35 -8.84 -3.99
C LEU A 29 7.58 -10.03 -4.59
N LEU A 30 6.58 -9.79 -5.44
CA LEU A 30 5.84 -10.84 -6.14
C LEU A 30 6.63 -11.42 -7.34
N GLU A 31 7.62 -10.68 -7.85
CA GLU A 31 8.49 -11.12 -8.94
C GLU A 31 9.72 -11.90 -8.46
N VAL A 32 9.95 -12.02 -7.15
CA VAL A 32 11.06 -12.81 -6.61
C VAL A 32 10.91 -14.27 -7.03
N GLN A 33 11.94 -14.78 -7.70
CA GLN A 33 11.95 -16.15 -8.18
C GLN A 33 12.57 -17.07 -7.14
N PHE A 34 11.94 -18.23 -6.98
CA PHE A 34 12.36 -19.30 -6.09
C PHE A 34 12.53 -20.57 -6.90
N SER A 35 13.35 -21.50 -6.41
CA SER A 35 13.42 -22.89 -6.87
C SER A 35 12.05 -23.57 -6.78
N ASP A 36 11.91 -24.73 -7.44
CA ASP A 36 10.64 -25.46 -7.51
C ASP A 36 10.13 -25.92 -6.14
N ASP A 37 11.03 -26.15 -5.19
CA ASP A 37 10.71 -26.45 -3.78
C ASP A 37 10.31 -25.20 -2.97
N GLY A 38 10.41 -24.01 -3.55
CA GLY A 38 10.02 -22.73 -2.96
C GLY A 38 10.97 -22.18 -1.89
N THR A 39 12.15 -22.79 -1.69
CA THR A 39 13.04 -22.49 -0.55
C THR A 39 14.29 -21.68 -0.91
N THR A 40 14.76 -21.77 -2.15
CA THR A 40 16.00 -21.10 -2.58
C THR A 40 15.68 -19.99 -3.55
N VAL A 41 16.10 -18.76 -3.24
CA VAL A 41 15.93 -17.63 -4.16
C VAL A 41 16.83 -17.81 -5.37
N THR A 42 16.25 -17.87 -6.57
CA THR A 42 16.99 -18.08 -7.83
C THR A 42 17.35 -16.75 -8.52
N ASN A 43 16.61 -15.67 -8.23
CA ASN A 43 16.89 -14.34 -8.76
C ASN A 43 16.67 -13.25 -7.68
N LEU A 44 17.77 -12.66 -7.23
CA LEU A 44 17.78 -11.62 -6.18
C LEU A 44 17.53 -10.20 -6.71
N ALA A 45 17.45 -9.98 -8.03
CA ALA A 45 17.32 -8.64 -8.60
C ALA A 45 16.04 -7.94 -8.13
N ALA A 46 14.91 -8.64 -8.17
CA ALA A 46 13.63 -8.11 -7.70
C ALA A 46 13.66 -7.78 -6.19
N MET A 47 14.28 -8.65 -5.38
CA MET A 47 14.45 -8.41 -3.94
C MET A 47 15.33 -7.18 -3.65
N ARG A 48 16.41 -6.96 -4.41
CA ARG A 48 17.24 -5.75 -4.30
C ARG A 48 16.46 -4.49 -4.68
N SER A 49 15.69 -4.53 -5.76
CA SER A 49 14.84 -3.41 -6.17
C SER A 49 13.82 -3.07 -5.08
N ALA A 50 13.15 -4.08 -4.53
CA ALA A 50 12.22 -3.90 -3.41
C ALA A 50 12.91 -3.26 -2.19
N ALA A 51 14.07 -3.78 -1.78
CA ALA A 51 14.83 -3.25 -0.65
C ALA A 51 15.20 -1.77 -0.84
N LYS A 52 15.67 -1.40 -2.04
CA LYS A 52 16.05 -0.02 -2.38
C LYS A 52 14.86 0.94 -2.30
N LEU A 53 13.69 0.53 -2.81
CA LEU A 53 12.49 1.37 -2.85
C LEU A 53 11.91 1.67 -1.47
N VAL A 54 12.06 0.76 -0.51
CA VAL A 54 11.61 0.96 0.88
C VAL A 54 12.74 1.34 1.84
N SER A 55 13.93 1.63 1.31
CA SER A 55 15.13 1.94 2.09
C SER A 55 15.44 0.89 3.18
N ALA A 56 15.19 -0.38 2.88
CA ALA A 56 15.51 -1.50 3.78
C ALA A 56 16.92 -2.05 3.50
N ASP A 57 17.58 -2.54 4.54
CA ASP A 57 18.82 -3.31 4.38
C ASP A 57 18.54 -4.60 3.62
N PHE A 58 19.19 -4.76 2.46
CA PHE A 58 19.03 -5.93 1.63
C PHE A 58 19.41 -7.23 2.35
N ASN A 59 20.48 -7.20 3.16
CA ASN A 59 20.97 -8.40 3.86
C ASN A 59 20.01 -8.84 4.96
N GLY A 60 19.43 -7.90 5.69
CA GLY A 60 18.34 -8.16 6.64
C GLY A 60 17.09 -8.69 5.94
N LEU A 61 16.70 -8.06 4.82
CA LEU A 61 15.52 -8.46 4.05
C LEU A 61 15.65 -9.89 3.51
N SER A 62 16.80 -10.26 2.95
CA SER A 62 17.03 -11.60 2.38
C SER A 62 17.02 -12.71 3.43
N LYS A 63 17.32 -12.39 4.69
CA LYS A 63 17.22 -13.33 5.82
C LYS A 63 15.79 -13.57 6.28
N ILE A 64 14.88 -12.61 6.06
CA ILE A 64 13.47 -12.70 6.44
C ILE A 64 12.64 -13.30 5.30
N LEU A 65 12.89 -12.85 4.08
CA LEU A 65 12.14 -13.23 2.89
C LEU A 65 12.73 -14.46 2.20
N THR A 66 12.75 -15.57 2.92
CA THR A 66 13.39 -16.82 2.50
C THR A 66 12.52 -17.71 1.62
N THR A 67 11.21 -17.46 1.57
CA THR A 67 10.27 -18.29 0.80
C THR A 67 9.31 -17.42 -0.01
N ARG A 68 8.70 -18.00 -1.04
CA ARG A 68 7.65 -17.33 -1.82
C ARG A 68 6.51 -16.83 -0.93
N GLN A 69 6.12 -17.61 0.09
CA GLN A 69 5.05 -17.23 1.00
C GLN A 69 5.44 -16.00 1.85
N HIS A 70 6.69 -15.90 2.31
CA HIS A 70 7.17 -14.71 3.02
C HIS A 70 7.14 -13.47 2.12
N CYS A 71 7.59 -13.58 0.86
CA CYS A 71 7.52 -12.50 -0.12
C CYS A 71 6.08 -12.03 -0.38
N VAL A 72 5.15 -12.97 -0.59
CA VAL A 72 3.73 -12.65 -0.81
C VAL A 72 3.10 -12.01 0.43
N ALA A 73 3.39 -12.52 1.63
CA ALA A 73 2.88 -11.94 2.87
C ALA A 73 3.42 -10.51 3.08
N ALA A 74 4.71 -10.30 2.83
CA ALA A 74 5.33 -8.98 2.89
C ALA A 74 4.72 -8.01 1.86
N ALA A 75 4.50 -8.46 0.62
CA ALA A 75 3.85 -7.66 -0.42
C ALA A 75 2.42 -7.25 -0.01
N LYS A 76 1.62 -8.20 0.50
CA LYS A 76 0.26 -7.92 1.01
C LYS A 76 0.30 -6.92 2.16
N PHE A 77 1.18 -7.11 3.13
CA PHE A 77 1.33 -6.19 4.26
C PHE A 77 1.73 -4.79 3.79
N LEU A 78 2.69 -4.70 2.87
CA LEU A 78 3.18 -3.45 2.32
C LEU A 78 2.07 -2.71 1.57
N TYR A 79 1.30 -3.41 0.73
CA TYR A 79 0.14 -2.85 0.04
C TYR A 79 -0.93 -2.35 1.02
N MET A 80 -1.39 -3.22 1.94
CA MET A 80 -2.46 -2.89 2.89
C MET A 80 -2.08 -1.72 3.82
N SER A 81 -0.82 -1.68 4.29
CA SER A 81 -0.33 -0.56 5.10
C SER A 81 -0.25 0.74 4.31
N THR A 82 0.10 0.68 3.02
CA THR A 82 0.14 1.85 2.13
C THR A 82 -1.26 2.39 1.85
N VAL A 83 -2.24 1.51 1.57
CA VAL A 83 -3.65 1.90 1.39
C VAL A 83 -4.20 2.53 2.67
N ARG A 84 -3.96 1.92 3.84
CA ARG A 84 -4.41 2.48 5.12
C ARG A 84 -3.80 3.87 5.37
N PHE A 85 -2.52 4.05 5.05
CA PHE A 85 -1.84 5.32 5.16
C PHE A 85 -2.44 6.39 4.24
N LEU A 86 -2.72 6.04 2.97
CA LEU A 86 -3.39 6.93 2.02
C LEU A 86 -4.77 7.37 2.52
N VAL A 87 -5.60 6.43 2.97
CA VAL A 87 -6.94 6.74 3.51
C VAL A 87 -6.85 7.67 4.72
N SER A 88 -5.91 7.41 5.63
CA SER A 88 -5.69 8.28 6.78
C SER A 88 -5.29 9.70 6.37
N LYS A 89 -4.40 9.85 5.38
CA LYS A 89 -3.99 11.17 4.87
C LYS A 89 -5.13 11.89 4.15
N LEU A 90 -5.93 11.15 3.38
CA LEU A 90 -7.10 11.69 2.68
C LEU A 90 -8.15 12.20 3.67
N ASN A 91 -8.47 11.41 4.70
CA ASN A 91 -9.40 11.83 5.75
C ASN A 91 -8.90 13.07 6.50
N ALA A 92 -7.59 13.15 6.80
CA ALA A 92 -7.03 14.33 7.44
C ALA A 92 -7.20 15.59 6.57
N ARG A 93 -6.93 15.49 5.26
CA ARG A 93 -7.11 16.61 4.32
C ARG A 93 -8.58 17.05 4.18
N LEU A 94 -9.50 16.10 4.04
CA LEU A 94 -10.93 16.42 3.94
C LEU A 94 -11.47 17.07 5.22
N ASN A 95 -10.99 16.63 6.39
CA ASN A 95 -11.38 17.24 7.67
C ASN A 95 -10.79 18.64 7.85
N GLU A 96 -9.55 18.90 7.40
CA GLU A 96 -8.94 20.23 7.42
C GLU A 96 -9.74 21.24 6.58
N GLU A 97 -10.21 20.83 5.39
CA GLU A 97 -11.05 21.67 4.52
C GLU A 97 -12.46 21.90 5.09
N GLY A 98 -13.05 20.89 5.74
CA GLY A 98 -14.39 21.00 6.34
C GLY A 98 -14.45 21.86 7.61
N VAL A 99 -13.34 21.99 8.36
CA VAL A 99 -13.27 22.84 9.56
C VAL A 99 -13.16 24.33 9.21
N ALA A 100 -12.68 24.67 8.00
CA ALA A 100 -12.53 26.06 7.57
C ALA A 100 -13.87 26.79 7.33
N ASP A 101 -14.97 26.04 7.15
CA ASP A 101 -16.28 26.60 6.76
C ASP A 101 -17.34 26.59 7.89
N GLY A 102 -16.99 26.14 9.09
CA GLY A 102 -17.96 25.85 10.15
C GLY A 102 -17.69 26.54 11.48
N ALA A 103 -17.94 27.84 11.57
CA ALA A 103 -18.27 28.45 12.85
C ALA A 103 -19.66 27.93 13.32
N ASP A 104 -19.68 27.17 14.42
CA ASP A 104 -20.84 26.92 15.31
C ASP A 104 -22.14 26.30 14.74
N GLY A 105 -22.12 25.57 13.62
CA GLY A 105 -23.31 24.85 13.11
C GLY A 105 -23.13 23.33 13.13
N VAL A 106 -24.08 22.59 13.72
CA VAL A 106 -24.17 21.13 13.53
C VAL A 106 -24.30 20.86 12.03
N SER A 107 -23.21 20.39 11.41
CA SER A 107 -23.19 20.08 9.99
C SER A 107 -23.97 18.78 9.76
N GLU A 108 -25.12 18.86 9.08
CA GLU A 108 -25.87 17.67 8.68
C GLU A 108 -24.98 16.80 7.78
N SER A 109 -24.82 15.52 8.13
CA SER A 109 -23.97 14.59 7.37
C SER A 109 -24.81 13.51 6.72
N VAL A 110 -24.50 13.20 5.45
CA VAL A 110 -25.07 12.07 4.71
C VAL A 110 -24.01 10.98 4.63
N THR A 111 -24.34 9.77 5.12
CA THR A 111 -23.44 8.61 5.04
C THR A 111 -23.81 7.73 3.86
N LEU A 112 -22.86 7.54 2.94
CA LEU A 112 -22.97 6.59 1.84
C LEU A 112 -22.19 5.32 2.18
N VAL A 113 -22.85 4.16 2.16
CA VAL A 113 -22.22 2.86 2.44
C VAL A 113 -22.03 2.09 1.14
N ALA A 114 -20.78 1.88 0.75
CA ALA A 114 -20.40 1.01 -0.35
C ALA A 114 -19.68 -0.23 0.20
N ALA A 115 -20.36 -1.39 0.16
CA ALA A 115 -19.81 -2.67 0.58
C ALA A 115 -19.84 -3.68 -0.58
N PHE A 116 -18.78 -4.47 -0.72
CA PHE A 116 -18.77 -5.60 -1.64
C PHE A 116 -19.58 -6.75 -1.03
N ALA A 117 -20.52 -7.31 -1.79
CA ALA A 117 -21.21 -8.53 -1.37
C ALA A 117 -20.19 -9.70 -1.33
N PRO A 118 -20.19 -10.55 -0.29
CA PRO A 118 -19.37 -11.75 -0.29
C PRO A 118 -19.78 -12.65 -1.46
N SER A 119 -18.78 -13.14 -2.23
CA SER A 119 -19.01 -14.11 -3.30
C SER A 119 -19.60 -15.39 -2.73
N ALA A 120 -20.70 -15.87 -3.32
CA ALA A 120 -21.49 -17.00 -2.84
C ALA A 120 -20.84 -18.40 -2.98
N ASP A 121 -19.54 -18.52 -3.27
CA ASP A 121 -18.91 -19.76 -3.71
C ASP A 121 -17.99 -20.45 -2.66
N HIS A 122 -18.31 -20.34 -1.37
CA HIS A 122 -17.68 -21.18 -0.33
C HIS A 122 -18.75 -21.74 0.61
N GLU A 123 -19.42 -22.80 0.18
CA GLU A 123 -19.97 -23.79 1.12
C GLU A 123 -18.86 -24.80 1.50
N PRO A 124 -18.83 -25.23 2.77
CA PRO A 124 -17.78 -26.09 3.36
C PRO A 124 -17.77 -27.54 2.83
#